data_AF-A0A235I203-F1
#
_entry.id   AF-A0A235I203-F1
#
_cell.length_a   1.000
_cell.length_b   1.000
_cell.length_c   1.000
_cell.angle_alpha   90.00
_cell.angle_beta   90.00
_cell.angle_gamma   90.00
#
_symmetry.space_group_name_H-M   'P 1'
#
loop_
_entity.id
_entity.type
_entity.pdbx_description
1 polymer ?
#
loop_
_entity_poly.entity_id
_entity_poly.type
_entity_poly.pdbx_seq_one_letter_code
_entity_poly.pdbx_strand_id
1 'polypeptide(L)'
;MLCSNCRSTTLEAITFIWIFEFVLVLTLVAGYSPQRVEELAKELQHKWSLIFIDGDHEAPAPLNDTIVCEPLAEDDALILFHDLTSPDVAQGLDYLKEKGWNTIIYQTMQIMGAAWRGNVEPVKHQPDPKINWNLPKHLEHYSVSGL
;
A
#
# COMPACT_ATOMS: atom_id res chain seq x y z
N MET A 1 -1.29 -66.36 28.48
CA MET A 1 -2.43 -65.91 27.64
C MET A 1 -2.54 -64.41 27.85
N LEU A 2 -2.27 -63.52 26.87
CA LEU A 2 -2.99 -63.31 25.60
C LEU A 2 -4.50 -63.16 25.86
N CYS A 3 -5.22 -62.10 25.50
CA CYS A 3 -4.89 -60.75 24.96
C CYS A 3 -6.07 -59.80 25.37
N SER A 4 -6.24 -58.52 25.01
CA SER A 4 -5.82 -57.73 23.82
C SER A 4 -5.69 -56.22 24.16
N ASN A 5 -5.31 -55.40 23.17
CA ASN A 5 -5.51 -53.93 23.18
C ASN A 5 -6.99 -53.52 23.36
N CYS A 6 -7.24 -52.42 24.07
CA CYS A 6 -8.25 -51.44 23.64
C CYS A 6 -7.72 -50.03 23.91
N ARG A 7 -7.45 -49.28 22.84
CA ARG A 7 -7.08 -47.86 22.95
C ARG A 7 -8.35 -47.06 23.27
N SER A 8 -8.31 -46.18 24.26
CA SER A 8 -9.23 -45.06 24.35
C SER A 8 -8.42 -43.79 24.18
N THR A 9 -8.72 -43.05 23.11
CA THR A 9 -7.99 -41.84 22.71
C THR A 9 -8.51 -40.63 23.47
N THR A 10 -7.82 -40.22 24.54
CA THR A 10 -7.87 -38.82 24.99
C THR A 10 -6.83 -38.03 24.20
N LEU A 11 -7.27 -37.49 23.07
CA LEU A 11 -6.58 -36.38 22.42
C LEU A 11 -6.68 -35.17 23.34
N GLU A 12 -5.68 -34.96 24.19
CA GLU A 12 -5.52 -33.67 24.86
C GLU A 12 -5.19 -32.64 23.78
N ALA A 13 -6.20 -31.85 23.42
CA ALA A 13 -6.03 -30.71 22.55
C ALA A 13 -5.15 -29.69 23.28
N ILE A 14 -3.85 -29.73 23.02
CA ILE A 14 -2.94 -28.64 23.36
C ILE A 14 -3.33 -27.47 22.47
N THR A 15 -4.30 -26.69 22.95
CA THR A 15 -4.71 -25.43 22.34
C THR A 15 -3.55 -24.47 22.53
N PHE A 16 -2.62 -24.46 21.57
CA PHE A 16 -1.66 -23.37 21.41
C PHE A 16 -2.44 -22.12 21.04
N ILE A 17 -2.94 -21.43 22.07
CA ILE A 17 -3.40 -20.06 21.95
C ILE A 17 -2.15 -19.22 21.71
N TRP A 18 -1.79 -19.08 20.43
CA TRP A 18 -0.84 -18.07 19.97
C TRP A 18 -1.48 -16.72 20.21
N ILE A 19 -1.32 -16.20 21.42
CA ILE A 19 -1.49 -14.77 21.70
C ILE A 19 -0.36 -14.09 20.95
N PHE A 20 -0.63 -13.70 19.70
CA PHE A 20 0.22 -12.78 18.97
C PHE A 20 0.16 -11.44 19.71
N GLU A 21 1.14 -11.23 20.58
CA GLU A 21 1.43 -9.94 21.17
C GLU A 21 1.91 -9.04 20.02
N PHE A 22 0.96 -8.30 19.42
CA PHE A 22 1.23 -7.31 18.38
C PHE A 22 2.06 -6.18 18.99
N VAL A 23 3.38 -6.32 18.94
CA VAL A 23 4.31 -5.22 19.22
C VAL A 23 4.18 -4.22 18.08
N LEU A 24 3.42 -3.14 18.33
CA LEU A 24 3.36 -1.99 17.43
C LEU A 24 4.71 -1.27 17.46
N VAL A 25 5.64 -1.68 16.62
CA VAL A 25 6.92 -0.98 16.42
C VAL A 25 6.67 0.27 15.57
N LEU A 26 6.75 1.44 16.20
CA LEU A 26 6.72 2.74 15.52
C LEU A 26 8.13 3.33 15.49
N THR A 27 8.65 3.56 14.29
CA THR A 27 9.93 4.25 14.06
C THR A 27 9.66 5.57 13.37
N LEU A 28 10.02 6.68 14.02
CA LEU A 28 10.03 8.01 13.39
C LEU A 28 11.43 8.31 12.84
N VAL A 29 11.51 8.69 11.58
CA VAL A 29 12.78 8.95 10.87
C VAL A 29 12.79 10.40 10.41
N ALA A 30 13.73 11.19 10.91
CA ALA A 30 13.89 12.59 10.49
C ALA A 30 14.70 12.68 9.19
N GLY A 31 14.29 13.57 8.29
CA GLY A 31 14.95 13.85 7.01
C GLY A 31 13.93 14.21 5.93
N TYR A 32 14.41 14.42 4.71
CA TYR A 32 13.57 14.69 3.53
C TYR A 32 13.67 13.55 2.54
N SER A 33 12.57 13.27 1.85
CA SER A 33 12.54 12.42 0.67
C SER A 33 13.08 13.19 -0.56
N PRO A 34 13.62 12.50 -1.58
CA PRO A 34 13.81 11.05 -1.64
C PRO A 34 15.04 10.55 -0.84
N GLN A 35 16.01 11.40 -0.50
CA GLN A 35 17.33 10.95 -0.03
C GLN A 35 17.27 10.15 1.27
N ARG A 36 16.48 10.59 2.26
CA ARG A 36 16.36 9.87 3.53
C ARG A 36 15.69 8.51 3.37
N VAL A 37 14.82 8.35 2.37
CA VAL A 37 14.17 7.06 2.05
C VAL A 37 15.21 6.09 1.50
N GLU A 38 16.10 6.52 0.61
CA GLU A 38 17.21 5.68 0.13
C GLU A 38 18.17 5.26 1.25
N GLU A 39 18.51 6.19 2.16
CA GLU A 39 19.38 5.90 3.30
C GLU A 39 18.73 4.86 4.21
N LEU A 40 17.47 5.05 4.57
CA LEU A 40 16.69 4.12 5.40
C LEU A 40 16.60 2.74 4.75
N ALA A 41 16.43 2.66 3.43
CA ALA A 41 16.43 1.40 2.69
C ALA A 41 17.79 0.67 2.76
N LYS A 42 18.90 1.42 2.67
CA LYS A 42 20.27 0.88 2.81
C LYS A 42 20.54 0.41 4.25
N GLU A 43 20.02 1.13 5.25
CA GLU A 43 20.14 0.81 6.68
C GLU A 43 19.34 -0.44 7.09
N LEU A 44 18.08 -0.54 6.65
CA LEU A 44 17.16 -1.60 7.07
C LEU A 44 17.20 -2.85 6.19
N GLN A 45 17.64 -2.72 4.92
CA GLN A 45 17.52 -3.76 3.88
C GLN A 45 16.12 -4.38 3.78
N HIS A 46 15.09 -3.57 4.04
CA HIS A 46 13.69 -3.98 4.12
C HIS A 46 12.92 -3.56 2.87
N LYS A 47 11.81 -4.25 2.62
CA LYS A 47 10.82 -3.91 1.60
C LYS A 47 9.44 -3.78 2.26
N TRP A 48 8.57 -2.96 1.69
CA TRP A 48 7.26 -2.65 2.23
C TRP A 48 6.13 -3.13 1.32
N SER A 49 5.13 -3.83 1.87
CA SER A 49 3.88 -4.20 1.17
C SER A 49 2.90 -3.02 1.04
N LEU A 50 3.09 -1.96 1.84
CA LEU A 50 2.34 -0.72 1.75
C LEU A 50 3.29 0.49 1.86
N ILE A 51 3.20 1.40 0.88
CA ILE A 51 3.89 2.70 0.91
C ILE A 51 2.82 3.80 0.76
N PHE A 52 2.96 4.89 1.51
CA PHE A 52 2.07 6.05 1.46
C PHE A 52 2.88 7.31 1.18
N ILE A 53 2.62 7.97 0.05
CA ILE A 53 3.31 9.17 -0.41
C ILE A 53 2.39 10.37 -0.21
N ASP A 54 2.82 11.26 0.69
CA ASP A 54 2.14 12.49 1.15
C ASP A 54 3.24 13.48 1.57
N GLY A 55 3.95 13.99 0.56
CA GLY A 55 5.19 14.75 0.70
C GLY A 55 5.07 16.14 0.10
N ASP A 56 6.12 16.59 -0.57
CA ASP A 56 6.06 17.79 -1.40
C ASP A 56 5.15 17.53 -2.63
N HIS A 57 4.28 18.48 -2.96
CA HIS A 57 3.29 18.38 -4.04
C HIS A 57 3.73 19.09 -5.33
N GLU A 58 4.92 19.71 -5.37
CA GLU A 58 5.48 20.39 -6.53
C GLU A 58 6.43 19.47 -7.34
N ALA A 59 6.37 19.53 -8.68
CA ALA A 59 7.28 18.77 -9.52
C ALA A 59 8.76 19.22 -9.34
N PRO A 60 9.73 18.28 -9.30
CA PRO A 60 9.61 16.85 -9.59
C PRO A 60 9.48 15.96 -8.34
N ALA A 61 9.13 16.49 -7.16
CA ALA A 61 9.27 15.76 -5.90
C ALA A 61 8.40 14.48 -5.81
N PRO A 62 7.09 14.47 -6.13
CA PRO A 62 6.28 13.26 -6.09
C PRO A 62 6.82 12.12 -6.98
N LEU A 63 7.32 12.48 -8.17
CA LEU A 63 7.92 11.52 -9.12
C LEU A 63 9.22 10.94 -8.56
N ASN A 64 10.10 11.78 -7.99
CA ASN A 64 11.34 11.32 -7.38
C ASN A 64 11.09 10.38 -6.19
N ASP A 65 10.14 10.71 -5.33
CA ASP A 65 9.72 9.88 -4.21
C ASP A 65 9.16 8.54 -4.69
N THR A 66 8.38 8.55 -5.77
CA THR A 66 7.88 7.32 -6.42
C THR A 66 9.02 6.45 -6.95
N ILE A 67 9.98 7.05 -7.68
CA ILE A 67 11.12 6.34 -8.27
C ILE A 67 11.96 5.66 -7.19
N VAL A 68 12.16 6.31 -6.04
CA VAL A 68 12.87 5.72 -4.91
C VAL A 68 12.03 4.69 -4.16
N CYS A 69 10.70 4.86 -4.07
CA CYS A 69 9.81 3.89 -3.42
C CYS A 69 9.56 2.61 -4.23
N GLU A 70 9.53 2.65 -5.57
CA GLU A 70 9.24 1.47 -6.41
C GLU A 70 10.14 0.24 -6.11
N PRO A 71 11.48 0.33 -6.08
CA PRO A 71 12.33 -0.83 -5.80
C PRO A 71 12.20 -1.34 -4.36
N LEU A 72 11.65 -0.51 -3.46
CA LEU A 72 11.45 -0.79 -2.05
C LEU A 72 10.11 -1.48 -1.76
N ALA A 73 9.21 -1.54 -2.74
CA ALA A 73 7.98 -2.31 -2.59
C ALA A 73 8.25 -3.83 -2.61
N GLU A 74 7.45 -4.59 -1.85
CA GLU A 74 7.37 -6.06 -1.97
C GLU A 74 6.78 -6.49 -3.31
N ASP A 75 6.81 -7.79 -3.62
CA ASP A 75 6.31 -8.32 -4.89
C ASP A 75 4.77 -8.30 -4.93
N ASP A 76 4.14 -8.48 -3.77
CA ASP A 76 2.72 -8.19 -3.49
C ASP A 76 2.66 -6.87 -2.71
N ALA A 77 2.42 -5.75 -3.39
CA ALA A 77 2.50 -4.43 -2.76
C ALA A 77 1.58 -3.38 -3.38
N LEU A 78 1.28 -2.35 -2.58
CA LEU A 78 0.47 -1.20 -2.96
C LEU A 78 1.13 0.11 -2.53
N ILE A 79 1.15 1.09 -3.44
CA ILE A 79 1.64 2.45 -3.21
C ILE A 79 0.45 3.40 -3.30
N LEU A 80 0.20 4.15 -2.23
CA LEU A 80 -0.84 5.17 -2.12
C LEU A 80 -0.26 6.57 -2.37
N PHE A 81 -1.06 7.41 -3.04
CA PHE A 81 -0.76 8.82 -3.30
C PHE A 81 -1.84 9.69 -2.66
N HIS A 82 -1.44 10.64 -1.83
CA HIS A 82 -2.28 11.75 -1.38
C HIS A 82 -2.31 12.86 -2.46
N ASP A 83 -3.47 13.48 -2.68
CA ASP A 83 -3.67 14.68 -3.51
C ASP A 83 -3.38 14.59 -5.01
N LEU A 84 -4.04 13.64 -5.69
CA LEU A 84 -4.06 13.63 -7.16
C LEU A 84 -4.80 14.82 -7.79
N THR A 85 -5.42 15.70 -7.00
CA THR A 85 -5.89 17.00 -7.53
C THR A 85 -4.70 17.84 -8.01
N SER A 86 -3.51 17.67 -7.40
CA SER A 86 -2.25 18.12 -7.99
C SER A 86 -1.88 17.26 -9.21
N PRO A 87 -1.65 17.87 -10.40
CA PRO A 87 -1.13 17.14 -11.56
C PRO A 87 0.31 16.68 -11.36
N ASP A 88 1.08 17.33 -10.48
CA ASP A 88 2.48 16.97 -10.21
C ASP A 88 2.59 15.71 -9.35
N VAL A 89 1.63 15.50 -8.43
CA VAL A 89 1.49 14.22 -7.71
C VAL A 89 1.09 13.10 -8.68
N ALA A 90 0.19 13.39 -9.62
CA ALA A 90 -0.27 12.39 -10.61
C ALA A 90 0.87 11.81 -11.46
N GLN A 91 1.97 12.55 -11.68
CA GLN A 91 3.16 12.06 -12.39
C GLN A 91 3.76 10.79 -11.73
N GLY A 92 3.66 10.65 -10.41
CA GLY A 92 4.08 9.43 -9.70
C GLY A 92 3.18 8.23 -10.00
N LEU A 93 1.86 8.44 -10.07
CA LEU A 93 0.92 7.37 -10.44
C LEU A 93 1.07 7.00 -11.93
N ASP A 94 1.27 8.00 -12.80
CA ASP A 94 1.53 7.81 -14.23
C ASP A 94 2.79 6.97 -14.45
N TYR A 95 3.89 7.27 -13.73
CA TYR A 95 5.13 6.49 -13.77
C TYR A 95 4.91 5.01 -13.46
N LEU A 96 4.19 4.69 -12.37
CA LEU A 96 3.93 3.28 -12.01
C LEU A 96 3.04 2.58 -13.04
N LYS A 97 2.06 3.29 -13.60
CA LYS A 97 1.18 2.80 -14.68
C LYS A 97 1.99 2.43 -15.94
N GLU A 98 2.89 3.31 -16.37
CA GLU A 98 3.80 3.07 -17.50
C GLU A 98 4.74 1.88 -17.24
N LYS A 99 5.11 1.67 -15.98
CA LYS A 99 5.93 0.54 -15.51
C LYS A 99 5.16 -0.78 -15.36
N GLY A 100 3.86 -0.79 -15.69
CA GLY A 100 3.01 -1.99 -15.70
C GLY A 100 2.34 -2.32 -14.36
N TRP A 101 2.32 -1.39 -13.40
CA TRP A 101 1.50 -1.52 -12.21
C TRP A 101 0.02 -1.29 -12.57
N ASN A 102 -0.87 -1.97 -11.86
CA ASN A 102 -2.30 -1.64 -11.93
C ASN A 102 -2.54 -0.32 -11.20
N THR A 103 -3.46 0.51 -11.69
CA THR A 103 -3.75 1.82 -11.09
C THR A 103 -5.24 2.11 -10.99
N ILE A 104 -5.65 2.75 -9.90
CA ILE A 104 -7.02 3.16 -9.62
C ILE A 104 -7.02 4.46 -8.81
N ILE A 105 -8.07 5.26 -8.91
CA ILE A 105 -8.24 6.47 -8.11
C ILE A 105 -9.50 6.41 -7.25
N TYR A 106 -9.45 7.05 -6.10
CA TYR A 106 -10.54 7.13 -5.13
C TYR A 106 -11.07 8.55 -5.07
N GLN A 107 -12.37 8.74 -5.31
CA GLN A 107 -13.05 10.03 -5.14
C GLN A 107 -13.17 10.37 -3.65
N THR A 108 -12.11 11.00 -3.13
CA THR A 108 -12.00 11.64 -1.81
C THR A 108 -11.80 13.15 -2.01
N MET A 109 -11.82 13.96 -0.94
CA MET A 109 -11.76 15.44 -1.01
C MET A 109 -10.61 16.01 -1.87
N GLN A 110 -9.46 15.33 -1.93
CA GLN A 110 -8.30 15.72 -2.75
C GLN A 110 -7.94 14.65 -3.80
N ILE A 111 -8.74 13.59 -3.92
CA ILE A 111 -8.54 12.39 -4.75
C ILE A 111 -7.27 11.63 -4.36
N MET A 112 -7.42 10.37 -3.94
CA MET A 112 -6.29 9.50 -3.64
C MET A 112 -6.00 8.56 -4.81
N GLY A 113 -4.72 8.26 -5.02
CA GLY A 113 -4.27 7.23 -5.97
C GLY A 113 -3.88 5.94 -5.27
N ALA A 114 -4.08 4.81 -5.95
CA ALA A 114 -3.39 3.56 -5.64
C ALA A 114 -2.76 2.97 -6.90
N ALA A 115 -1.48 2.63 -6.81
CA ALA A 115 -0.81 1.68 -7.70
C ALA A 115 -0.63 0.35 -6.95
N TRP A 116 -0.85 -0.79 -7.59
CA TRP A 116 -0.57 -2.10 -6.97
C TRP A 116 -0.09 -3.16 -7.96
N ARG A 117 0.65 -4.14 -7.41
CA ARG A 117 1.14 -5.32 -8.12
C ARG A 117 1.00 -6.57 -7.26
N GLY A 118 1.15 -7.73 -7.90
CA GLY A 118 1.03 -9.03 -7.24
C GLY A 118 -0.41 -9.29 -6.77
N ASN A 119 -0.54 -10.08 -5.70
CA ASN A 119 -1.79 -10.54 -5.12
C ASN A 119 -2.41 -9.55 -4.13
N VAL A 120 -2.51 -8.26 -4.51
CA VAL A 120 -3.18 -7.23 -3.72
C VAL A 120 -4.51 -6.84 -4.36
N GLU A 121 -5.57 -6.80 -3.55
CA GLU A 121 -6.84 -6.15 -3.94
C GLU A 121 -6.89 -4.72 -3.36
N PRO A 122 -7.00 -3.66 -4.19
CA PRO A 122 -7.22 -2.31 -3.71
C PRO A 122 -8.60 -2.17 -3.06
N VAL A 123 -8.75 -1.19 -2.18
CA VAL A 123 -10.00 -0.97 -1.43
C VAL A 123 -11.15 -0.62 -2.39
N LYS A 124 -12.28 -1.31 -2.25
CA LYS A 124 -13.52 -0.98 -2.96
C LYS A 124 -14.16 0.23 -2.27
N HIS A 125 -13.75 1.42 -2.70
CA HIS A 125 -14.18 2.70 -2.15
C HIS A 125 -15.64 2.98 -2.53
N GLN A 126 -16.35 3.64 -1.61
CA GLN A 126 -17.66 4.22 -1.89
C GLN A 126 -17.54 5.74 -1.71
N PRO A 127 -17.57 6.53 -2.80
CA PRO A 127 -17.59 7.99 -2.69
C PRO A 127 -18.84 8.47 -1.93
N ASP A 128 -18.75 9.62 -1.22
CA ASP A 128 -19.91 10.18 -0.52
C ASP A 128 -20.99 10.53 -1.56
N PRO A 129 -22.18 9.89 -1.51
CA PRO A 129 -23.24 10.08 -2.49
C PRO A 129 -23.92 11.47 -2.41
N LYS A 130 -23.59 12.29 -1.40
CA LYS A 130 -24.07 13.67 -1.27
C LYS A 130 -23.21 14.67 -2.05
N ILE A 131 -22.01 14.28 -2.45
CA ILE A 131 -21.08 15.14 -3.17
C ILE A 131 -21.20 14.85 -4.67
N ASN A 132 -21.40 15.91 -5.47
CA ASN A 132 -21.31 15.81 -6.92
C ASN A 132 -19.83 15.85 -7.33
N TRP A 133 -19.19 14.68 -7.33
CA TRP A 133 -17.77 14.52 -7.66
C TRP A 133 -17.51 14.88 -9.13
N ASN A 134 -16.53 15.75 -9.35
CA ASN A 134 -16.04 16.09 -10.68
C ASN A 134 -14.57 15.69 -10.74
N LEU A 135 -14.17 15.03 -11.84
CA LEU A 135 -12.78 14.60 -12.01
C LEU A 135 -11.97 15.70 -12.72
N PRO A 136 -10.77 16.05 -12.23
CA PRO A 136 -9.82 16.86 -12.98
C PRO A 136 -9.44 16.21 -14.32
N LYS A 137 -9.23 17.02 -15.36
CA LYS A 137 -8.96 16.54 -16.73
C LYS A 137 -7.77 15.59 -16.84
N HIS A 138 -6.70 15.83 -16.06
CA HIS A 138 -5.52 14.95 -16.07
C HIS A 138 -5.82 13.55 -15.54
N LEU A 139 -6.89 13.38 -14.75
CA LEU A 139 -7.29 12.09 -14.18
C LEU A 139 -8.37 11.34 -14.98
N GLU A 140 -8.99 11.94 -16.00
CA GLU A 140 -10.08 11.33 -16.80
C GLU A 140 -9.72 9.98 -17.45
N HIS A 141 -8.43 9.67 -17.51
CA HIS A 141 -7.87 8.45 -18.10
C HIS A 141 -7.55 7.34 -17.07
N TYR A 142 -8.04 7.48 -15.84
CA TYR A 142 -7.95 6.48 -14.76
C TYR A 142 -9.30 5.83 -14.45
N SER A 143 -9.26 4.55 -14.07
CA SER A 143 -10.41 3.87 -13.45
C SER A 143 -10.69 4.45 -12.07
N VAL A 144 -11.96 4.77 -11.79
CA VAL A 144 -12.42 5.25 -10.48
C VAL A 144 -12.95 4.06 -9.68
N SER A 145 -12.51 3.90 -8.44
CA SER A 145 -13.01 2.83 -7.56
C SER A 145 -14.48 3.04 -7.21
N GLY A 146 -15.28 2.00 -7.44
CA GLY A 146 -16.72 1.98 -7.17
C GLY A 146 -17.62 2.40 -8.34
N LEU A 147 -17.05 2.68 -9.53
CA LEU A 147 -17.78 3.05 -10.76
C LEU A 147 -17.53 2.03 -11.90
#